data_AF-A0A7R9GS62-F1
#
_entry.id   AF-A0A7R9GS62-F1
#
_cell.length_a   1.000
_cell.length_b   1.000
_cell.length_c   1.000
_cell.angle_alpha   90.00
_cell.angle_beta   90.00
_cell.angle_gamma   90.00
#
_symmetry.space_group_name_H-M   'P 1'
#
loop_
_entity.id
_entity.type
_entity.pdbx_description
1 polymer ?
#
loop_
_entity_poly.entity_id
_entity_poly.type
_entity_poly.pdbx_seq_one_letter_code
_entity_poly.pdbx_strand_id
1 'polypeptide(L)'
;MNGLSQGLPTQKGPGAIIESKTAFVRRYDVNEDQCTSLLLSYTNAHSHSYPMLIGEHFDEDMKNQMALFLAQKYMVDFNSSHCTPLSPSLFRLPWDLASDLDYVKV
;
A
#
# COMPACT_ATOMS: atom_id res chain seq x y z
N MET A 1 6.67 -52.37 -7.98
CA MET A 1 7.62 -51.66 -7.12
C MET A 1 8.01 -50.38 -7.82
N ASN A 2 7.23 -49.31 -7.65
CA ASN A 2 7.52 -48.02 -8.30
C ASN A 2 8.17 -47.08 -7.29
N GLY A 3 9.34 -46.59 -7.69
CA GLY A 3 10.28 -45.84 -6.86
C GLY A 3 9.75 -44.48 -6.41
N LEU A 4 10.20 -44.11 -5.22
CA LEU A 4 10.02 -42.85 -4.52
C LEU A 4 10.45 -41.66 -5.41
N SER A 5 9.50 -40.80 -5.77
CA SER A 5 9.81 -39.45 -6.27
C SER A 5 10.15 -38.58 -5.05
N GLN A 6 11.45 -38.40 -4.83
CA GLN A 6 11.99 -37.48 -3.84
C GLN A 6 11.67 -36.04 -4.27
N GLY A 7 10.96 -35.30 -3.41
CA GLY A 7 10.68 -33.88 -3.61
C GLY A 7 11.97 -33.06 -3.65
N LEU A 8 12.04 -32.16 -4.63
CA LEU A 8 13.13 -31.23 -4.86
C LEU A 8 13.29 -30.24 -3.67
N PRO A 9 14.51 -29.93 -3.22
CA PRO A 9 14.73 -28.97 -2.14
C PRO A 9 14.36 -27.56 -2.61
N THR A 10 13.44 -26.92 -1.89
CA THR A 10 13.11 -25.50 -2.05
C THR A 10 14.36 -24.69 -1.75
N GLN A 11 14.94 -24.08 -2.79
CA GLN A 11 16.06 -23.16 -2.67
C GLN A 11 15.60 -21.92 -1.89
N LYS A 12 15.86 -21.90 -0.57
CA LYS A 12 15.71 -20.72 0.28
C LYS A 12 16.87 -19.78 -0.07
N GLY A 13 16.67 -18.94 -1.08
CA GLY A 13 17.56 -17.84 -1.39
C GLY A 13 17.77 -16.95 -0.15
N PRO A 14 18.91 -16.24 -0.04
CA PRO A 14 19.20 -15.39 1.11
C PRO A 14 18.09 -14.35 1.20
N GLY A 15 17.22 -14.53 2.19
CA GLY A 15 16.12 -13.64 2.46
C GLY A 15 16.71 -12.29 2.81
N ALA A 16 16.71 -11.37 1.84
CA ALA A 16 16.55 -9.98 2.16
C ALA A 16 15.41 -9.93 3.19
N ILE A 17 15.65 -9.29 4.33
CA ILE A 17 14.60 -8.99 5.28
C ILE A 17 13.66 -8.04 4.53
N ILE A 18 12.72 -8.60 3.76
CA ILE A 18 11.63 -7.86 3.15
C ILE A 18 10.72 -7.57 4.33
N GLU A 19 11.02 -6.46 4.98
CA GLU A 19 10.17 -5.93 6.02
C GLU A 19 8.80 -5.67 5.38
N SER A 20 7.75 -6.25 5.97
CA SER A 20 6.41 -6.15 5.41
C SER A 20 5.98 -4.69 5.42
N LYS A 21 5.13 -4.31 4.47
CA LYS A 21 4.47 -2.99 4.42
C LYS A 21 3.97 -2.52 5.79
N THR A 22 3.41 -3.44 6.58
CA THR A 22 2.96 -3.20 7.95
C THR A 22 4.06 -2.77 8.92
N ALA A 23 5.27 -3.30 8.78
CA ALA A 23 6.41 -2.94 9.62
C ALA A 23 6.99 -1.56 9.22
N PHE A 24 6.96 -1.21 7.92
CA PHE A 24 7.25 0.15 7.47
C PHE A 24 6.24 1.16 8.02
N VAL A 25 4.94 0.93 7.85
CA VAL A 25 3.89 1.83 8.37
C VAL A 25 4.04 2.03 9.89
N ARG A 26 4.31 0.94 10.63
CA ARG A 26 4.50 1.01 12.09
C ARG A 26 5.77 1.79 12.48
N ARG A 27 6.84 1.69 11.69
CA ARG A 27 8.10 2.39 11.97
C ARG A 27 7.95 3.90 11.86
N TYR A 28 7.18 4.36 10.88
CA TYR A 28 6.97 5.79 10.60
C TYR A 28 5.76 6.38 11.33
N ASP A 29 5.07 5.59 12.17
CA ASP A 29 3.90 5.99 12.94
C ASP A 29 2.90 6.81 12.12
N VAL A 30 2.54 6.27 10.94
CA VAL A 30 1.74 6.99 9.95
C VAL A 30 0.38 7.32 10.54
N ASN A 31 0.10 8.61 10.70
CA ASN A 31 -1.19 9.07 11.19
C ASN A 31 -2.20 9.12 10.04
N GLU A 32 -3.02 8.07 9.93
CA GLU A 32 -4.01 7.93 8.85
C GLU A 32 -5.04 9.07 8.85
N ASP A 33 -5.47 9.54 10.02
CA ASP A 33 -6.47 10.62 10.14
C ASP A 33 -5.93 11.97 9.65
N GLN A 34 -4.68 12.27 10.00
CA GLN A 34 -3.98 13.47 9.53
C GLN A 34 -3.75 13.42 8.02
N CYS A 35 -3.27 12.28 7.50
CA CYS A 35 -3.06 12.11 6.05
C CYS A 35 -4.38 12.26 5.28
N THR A 36 -5.47 11.65 5.76
CA THR A 36 -6.81 11.77 5.15
C THR A 36 -7.29 13.22 5.17
N SER A 37 -7.15 13.90 6.31
CA SER A 37 -7.57 15.30 6.47
C SER A 37 -6.79 16.24 5.53
N LEU A 38 -5.48 16.05 5.41
CA LEU A 38 -4.62 16.85 4.53
C LEU A 38 -4.93 16.60 3.06
N LEU A 39 -5.11 15.33 2.67
CA LEU A 39 -5.48 14.95 1.32
C LEU A 39 -6.82 15.56 0.93
N LEU A 40 -7.81 15.49 1.83
CA LEU A 40 -9.12 16.11 1.63
C LEU A 40 -9.05 17.63 1.52
N SER A 41 -8.30 18.29 2.41
CA SER A 41 -8.10 19.74 2.33
C SER A 41 -7.45 20.13 1.00
N TYR A 42 -6.49 19.33 0.51
CA TYR A 42 -5.84 19.56 -0.76
C TYR A 42 -6.82 19.40 -1.92
N THR A 43 -7.62 18.33 -1.96
CA THR A 43 -8.56 18.05 -3.06
C THR A 43 -9.86 18.87 -3.01
N ASN A 44 -10.14 19.54 -1.91
CA ASN A 44 -11.18 20.57 -1.85
C ASN A 44 -10.67 21.92 -2.35
N ALA A 45 -9.41 22.26 -2.04
CA ALA A 45 -8.78 23.49 -2.49
C ALA A 45 -8.31 23.44 -3.96
N HIS A 46 -7.92 22.25 -4.42
CA HIS A 46 -7.46 21.95 -5.77
C HIS A 46 -8.39 20.92 -6.40
N SER A 47 -8.45 20.83 -7.73
CA SER A 47 -9.23 19.78 -8.37
C SER A 47 -8.63 18.39 -8.13
N HIS A 48 -9.48 17.36 -8.14
CA HIS A 48 -9.08 15.94 -8.18
C HIS A 48 -8.45 15.52 -9.54
N SER A 49 -8.14 16.48 -10.41
CA SER A 49 -7.62 16.21 -11.75
C SER A 49 -6.12 15.93 -11.71
N TYR A 50 -5.68 14.96 -12.51
CA TYR A 50 -4.25 14.74 -12.72
C TYR A 50 -3.61 15.90 -13.51
N PRO A 51 -2.37 16.31 -13.18
CA PRO A 51 -1.56 15.88 -12.04
C PRO A 51 -1.94 16.58 -10.72
N MET A 52 -2.02 15.81 -9.64
CA MET A 52 -2.10 16.37 -8.28
C MET A 52 -0.69 16.64 -7.76
N LEU A 53 -0.40 17.88 -7.37
CA LEU A 53 0.89 18.30 -6.80
C LEU A 53 0.88 18.22 -5.26
N ILE A 54 0.16 17.23 -4.72
CA ILE A 54 0.12 17.04 -3.28
C ILE A 54 1.53 16.72 -2.75
N GLY A 55 1.89 17.39 -1.66
CA GLY A 55 3.20 17.23 -1.04
C GLY A 55 4.26 18.23 -1.51
N GLU A 56 3.98 19.14 -2.44
CA GLU A 56 4.95 20.17 -2.85
C GLU A 56 5.47 20.99 -1.64
N HIS A 57 4.58 21.32 -0.71
CA HIS A 57 4.88 22.10 0.50
C HIS A 57 5.06 21.28 1.77
N PHE A 58 5.11 19.95 1.66
CA PHE A 58 5.31 19.09 2.82
C PHE A 58 6.79 19.04 3.21
N ASP A 59 7.05 18.98 4.52
CA ASP A 59 8.35 18.59 5.04
C ASP A 59 8.64 17.11 4.73
N GLU A 60 9.87 16.67 4.98
CA GLU A 60 10.31 15.32 4.64
C GLU A 60 9.52 14.25 5.40
N ASP A 61 9.20 14.50 6.67
CA ASP A 61 8.45 13.58 7.51
C ASP A 61 7.00 13.42 7.04
N MET A 62 6.33 14.53 6.72
CA MET A 62 4.96 14.50 6.20
C MET A 62 4.91 13.89 4.79
N LYS A 63 5.93 14.11 3.96
CA LYS A 63 6.06 13.41 2.66
C LYS A 63 6.15 11.91 2.86
N ASN A 64 6.98 11.45 3.79
CA ASN A 64 7.14 10.03 4.10
C ASN A 64 5.84 9.42 4.62
N GLN A 65 5.14 10.11 5.54
CA GLN A 65 3.84 9.65 6.04
C GLN A 65 2.78 9.57 4.94
N MET A 66 2.63 10.63 4.13
CA MET A 66 1.67 10.66 3.03
C MET A 66 1.98 9.59 1.98
N ALA A 67 3.25 9.39 1.62
CA ALA A 67 3.65 8.37 0.66
C ALA A 67 3.34 6.95 1.16
N LEU A 68 3.62 6.66 2.43
CA LEU A 68 3.32 5.37 3.05
C LEU A 68 1.82 5.15 3.20
N PHE A 69 1.06 6.19 3.56
CA PHE A 69 -0.40 6.15 3.62
C PHE A 69 -1.02 5.83 2.24
N LEU A 70 -0.58 6.50 1.18
CA LEU A 70 -1.07 6.24 -0.17
C LEU A 70 -0.67 4.85 -0.66
N ALA A 71 0.58 4.42 -0.43
CA ALA A 71 1.00 3.05 -0.68
C ALA A 71 0.13 2.06 0.10
N GLN A 72 -0.33 2.43 1.30
CA GLN A 72 -1.23 1.62 2.09
C GLN A 72 -2.59 1.40 1.45
N LYS A 73 -3.19 2.46 0.91
CA LYS A 73 -4.51 2.41 0.28
C LYS A 73 -4.47 1.75 -1.10
N TYR A 74 -3.44 2.02 -1.91
CA TYR A 74 -3.39 1.58 -3.32
C TYR A 74 -2.65 0.26 -3.56
N MET A 75 -1.71 -0.13 -2.70
CA MET A 75 -0.89 -1.32 -2.93
C MET A 75 -1.32 -2.50 -2.06
N VAL A 76 -1.25 -3.71 -2.62
CA VAL A 76 -1.52 -4.96 -1.91
C VAL A 76 -0.26 -5.81 -1.93
N ASP A 77 0.11 -6.36 -0.78
CA ASP A 77 1.23 -7.28 -0.70
C ASP A 77 0.86 -8.60 -1.39
N PHE A 78 1.68 -9.02 -2.35
CA PHE A 78 1.53 -10.29 -3.03
C PHE A 78 2.86 -11.03 -3.06
N ASN A 79 2.89 -12.22 -2.45
CA ASN A 79 4.06 -13.09 -2.51
C ASN A 79 4.10 -13.77 -3.89
N SER A 80 4.83 -13.18 -4.81
CA SER A 80 4.96 -13.70 -6.18
C SER A 80 5.77 -14.99 -6.22
N SER A 81 5.25 -16.00 -6.93
CA SER A 81 5.95 -17.25 -7.25
C SER A 81 6.11 -17.42 -8.77
N HIS A 82 7.15 -18.13 -9.19
CA HIS A 82 7.37 -18.44 -10.60
C HIS A 82 6.13 -19.13 -11.21
N CYS A 83 5.68 -18.63 -12.36
CA CYS A 83 4.62 -19.22 -13.18
C CYS A 83 3.22 -19.29 -12.52
N THR A 84 2.92 -18.46 -11.51
CA THR A 84 1.55 -18.31 -10.98
C THR A 84 0.94 -17.00 -11.48
N PRO A 85 -0.14 -17.02 -12.29
CA PRO A 85 -0.80 -15.79 -12.72
C PRO A 85 -1.36 -15.03 -11.50
N LEU A 86 -1.28 -13.70 -11.54
CA LEU A 86 -1.85 -12.85 -10.48
C LEU A 86 -3.37 -13.10 -10.39
N SER A 87 -3.85 -13.45 -9.20
CA SER A 87 -5.28 -13.74 -9.01
C SER A 87 -6.13 -12.50 -9.34
N PRO A 88 -7.22 -12.65 -10.13
CA PRO A 88 -8.18 -11.57 -10.36
C PRO A 88 -8.74 -10.97 -9.06
N SER A 89 -8.78 -11.75 -7.97
CA SER A 89 -9.24 -11.31 -6.65
C SER A 89 -8.35 -10.25 -5.98
N LEU A 90 -7.13 -10.03 -6.49
CA LEU A 90 -6.19 -9.04 -5.97
C LEU A 90 -6.38 -7.66 -6.60
N PHE A 91 -7.10 -7.58 -7.73
CA PHE A 91 -7.44 -6.30 -8.32
C PHE A 91 -8.56 -5.65 -7.51
N ARG A 92 -8.31 -4.41 -7.09
CA ARG A 92 -9.26 -3.60 -6.33
C ARG A 92 -9.70 -2.43 -7.20
N LEU A 93 -10.94 -1.98 -6.99
CA LEU A 93 -11.38 -0.72 -7.56
C LEU A 93 -10.53 0.42 -6.97
N PRO A 94 -10.37 1.54 -7.72
CA PRO A 94 -9.70 2.72 -7.19
C PRO A 94 -10.32 3.12 -5.85
N TRP A 95 -9.45 3.40 -4.87
CA TRP A 95 -9.91 3.94 -3.60
C TRP A 95 -10.60 5.29 -3.84
N ASP A 96 -11.81 5.44 -3.30
CA ASP A 96 -12.57 6.68 -3.35
C ASP A 96 -12.40 7.42 -2.03
N LEU A 97 -11.76 8.58 -2.09
CA LEU A 97 -11.54 9.45 -0.94
C LEU A 97 -12.87 9.87 -0.26
N ALA A 98 -13.96 9.98 -1.04
CA ALA A 98 -15.28 10.31 -0.49
C ALA A 98 -15.88 9.15 0.33
N SER A 99 -15.57 7.91 -0.02
CA SER A 99 -16.12 6.73 0.66
C SER A 99 -15.62 6.55 2.10
N ASP A 100 -14.40 7.00 2.40
CA ASP A 100 -13.86 7.01 3.78
C ASP A 100 -14.52 8.10 4.67
N LEU A 101 -15.27 9.05 4.11
CA LEU A 101 -15.97 10.12 4.85
C LEU A 101 -17.34 9.68 5.39
N ASP A 102 -17.97 8.67 4.78
CA ASP A 102 -19.28 8.17 5.20
C ASP A 102 -19.24 7.44 6.56
N TYR A 103 -18.04 7.13 7.06
CA TYR A 103 -17.84 6.50 8.37
C TYR A 103 -17.80 7.49 9.54
N VAL A 104 -17.81 8.80 9.27
CA VAL A 104 -17.95 9.85 10.30
C VAL A 104 -19.40 10.35 10.32
N LYS A 105 -20.34 9.48 10.74
CA LYS A 105 -21.68 9.91 11.16
C LYS A 105 -21.67 10.18 12.66
N VAL A 106 -21.67 11.48 13.02
CA VAL A 106 -22.05 11.99 14.34
C VAL A 106 -23.57 11.85 14.52
#